data_AF-A0A7S3BBS5-F1
#
_entry.id   AF-A0A7S3BBS5-F1
#
_cell.length_a   1.000
_cell.length_b   1.000
_cell.length_c   1.000
_cell.angle_alpha   90.00
_cell.angle_beta   90.00
_cell.angle_gamma   90.00
#
_symmetry.space_group_name_H-M   'P 1'
#
loop_
_entity.id
_entity.type
_entity.pdbx_description
1 polymer ?
#
loop_
_entity_poly.entity_id
_entity_poly.type
_entity_poly.pdbx_seq_one_letter_code
_entity_poly.pdbx_strand_id
1 'polypeptide(L)'
;GKMLSPADAGLAAMAGAEAVTVHRLPRCAVASTGDELCDTSVGASPLRSQVFDANRPMLLAAAECVGAETRDGGLVADSREAVNVAVTDALKNGDDILCLSGGVSMGDSDFVKDVLCT
;
A
#
# COMPACT_ATOMS: atom_id res chain seq x y z
N GLY A 1 -6.24 9.45 -19.22
CA GLY A 1 -7.43 8.74 -19.75
C GLY A 1 -8.69 9.33 -19.15
N LYS A 2 -9.86 8.73 -19.41
CA LYS A 2 -11.15 9.06 -18.79
C LYS A 2 -11.62 7.88 -17.94
N MET A 3 -12.14 8.14 -16.75
CA MET A 3 -12.83 7.11 -15.96
C MET A 3 -14.13 6.74 -16.68
N LEU A 4 -14.30 5.45 -17.00
CA LEU A 4 -15.51 5.00 -17.69
C LEU A 4 -16.68 4.99 -16.73
N SER A 5 -17.72 5.75 -17.07
CA SER A 5 -19.01 5.74 -16.39
C SER A 5 -19.95 4.69 -17.01
N PRO A 6 -21.08 4.37 -16.37
CA PRO A 6 -22.10 3.51 -16.98
C PRO A 6 -22.60 4.03 -18.34
N ALA A 7 -22.65 5.35 -18.53
CA ALA A 7 -23.03 5.97 -19.81
C ALA A 7 -22.00 5.69 -20.91
N ASP A 8 -20.72 5.63 -20.57
CA ASP A 8 -19.65 5.31 -21.53
C ASP A 8 -19.75 3.86 -22.00
N ALA A 9 -20.12 2.94 -21.11
CA ALA A 9 -20.37 1.55 -21.47
C ALA A 9 -21.55 1.42 -22.44
N GLY A 10 -22.65 2.16 -22.20
CA GLY A 10 -23.79 2.20 -23.11
C GLY A 10 -23.43 2.77 -24.48
N LEU A 11 -22.62 3.84 -24.52
CA LEU A 11 -22.13 4.43 -25.77
C LEU A 11 -21.24 3.45 -26.55
N ALA A 12 -20.34 2.74 -25.87
CA ALA A 12 -19.48 1.73 -26.50
C ALA A 12 -20.32 0.59 -27.12
N ALA A 13 -21.34 0.11 -26.38
CA ALA A 13 -22.25 -0.92 -26.87
C ALA A 13 -23.08 -0.44 -28.08
N MET A 14 -23.61 0.79 -28.04
CA MET A 14 -24.35 1.38 -29.18
C MET A 14 -23.47 1.55 -30.43
N ALA A 15 -22.17 1.80 -30.24
CA ALA A 15 -21.21 1.87 -31.33
C ALA A 15 -20.80 0.47 -31.87
N GLY A 16 -21.32 -0.62 -31.29
CA GLY A 16 -21.02 -1.99 -31.69
C GLY A 16 -19.67 -2.51 -31.18
N ALA A 17 -19.08 -1.89 -30.15
CA ALA A 17 -17.84 -2.36 -29.55
C ALA A 17 -18.09 -3.51 -28.58
N GLU A 18 -17.48 -4.67 -28.82
CA GLU A 18 -17.51 -5.82 -27.90
C GLU A 18 -16.63 -5.59 -26.65
N ALA A 19 -15.51 -4.88 -26.82
CA ALA A 19 -14.59 -4.53 -25.75
C ALA A 19 -13.97 -3.15 -25.98
N VAL A 20 -13.47 -2.54 -24.91
CA VAL A 20 -12.74 -1.27 -24.96
C VAL A 20 -11.35 -1.44 -24.35
N THR A 21 -10.35 -0.82 -24.96
CA THR A 21 -9.00 -0.80 -24.42
C THR A 21 -8.96 0.13 -23.21
N VAL A 22 -8.57 -0.41 -22.06
CA VAL A 22 -8.42 0.34 -20.80
C VAL A 22 -6.99 0.22 -20.29
N HIS A 23 -6.60 1.15 -19.42
CA HIS A 23 -5.40 0.99 -18.62
C HIS A 23 -5.72 0.09 -17.43
N ARG A 24 -4.77 -0.78 -17.05
CA ARG A 24 -4.88 -1.52 -15.79
C ARG A 24 -4.88 -0.58 -14.60
N LEU A 25 -5.48 -1.01 -13.51
CA LEU A 25 -5.39 -0.31 -12.24
C LEU A 25 -3.94 -0.35 -11.72
N PRO A 26 -3.47 0.71 -11.02
CA PRO A 26 -2.17 0.68 -10.36
C PRO A 26 -2.21 -0.30 -9.19
N ARG A 27 -1.11 -1.05 -9.00
CA ARG A 27 -0.94 -1.97 -7.88
C ARG A 27 -0.21 -1.25 -6.75
N CYS A 28 -0.85 -1.11 -5.60
CA CYS A 28 -0.37 -0.34 -4.46
C CYS A 28 -0.19 -1.24 -3.24
N ALA A 29 1.06 -1.43 -2.81
CA ALA A 29 1.37 -2.08 -1.55
C ALA A 29 1.49 -1.05 -0.42
N VAL A 30 0.97 -1.38 0.76
CA VAL A 30 1.06 -0.53 1.95
C VAL A 30 1.64 -1.33 3.11
N ALA A 31 2.69 -0.81 3.74
CA ALA A 31 3.28 -1.37 4.95
C ALA A 31 3.48 -0.28 6.00
N SER A 32 3.30 -0.63 7.27
CA SER A 32 3.63 0.27 8.39
C SER A 32 4.94 -0.17 9.04
N THR A 33 5.79 0.78 9.46
CA THR A 33 7.02 0.50 10.20
C THR A 33 6.94 1.07 11.62
N GLY A 34 7.48 0.31 12.58
CA GLY A 34 7.52 0.71 13.99
C GLY A 34 7.41 -0.50 14.92
N ASP A 35 8.37 -0.65 15.83
CA ASP A 35 8.40 -1.76 16.79
C ASP A 35 7.31 -1.63 17.88
N GLU A 36 6.75 -0.44 18.05
CA GLU A 36 5.60 -0.16 18.93
C GLU A 36 4.27 -0.59 18.30
N LEU A 37 4.23 -0.88 17.00
CA LEU A 37 2.99 -1.17 16.31
C LEU A 37 2.52 -2.60 16.60
N CYS A 38 1.21 -2.75 16.78
CA CYS A 38 0.55 -4.05 16.84
C CYS A 38 -0.63 -4.10 15.87
N ASP A 39 -0.91 -5.30 15.38
CA ASP A 39 -1.94 -5.50 14.38
C ASP A 39 -3.34 -5.49 15.02
N THR A 40 -4.26 -4.75 14.41
CA THR A 40 -5.65 -4.63 14.85
C THR A 40 -6.44 -5.94 14.80
N SER A 41 -5.98 -6.93 14.03
CA SER A 41 -6.64 -8.24 13.87
C SER A 41 -6.39 -9.21 15.02
N VAL A 42 -5.42 -8.94 15.90
CA VAL A 42 -5.00 -9.88 16.97
C VAL A 42 -6.08 -10.03 18.06
N GLY A 43 -7.10 -9.17 18.09
CA GLY A 43 -8.23 -9.27 19.04
C GLY A 43 -7.85 -9.10 20.51
N ALA A 44 -6.56 -8.87 20.79
CA ALA A 44 -6.01 -8.61 22.11
C ALA A 44 -5.69 -7.12 22.27
N SER A 45 -5.81 -6.60 23.49
CA SER A 45 -5.35 -5.25 23.81
C SER A 45 -3.83 -5.14 23.63
N PRO A 46 -3.30 -3.98 23.20
CA PRO A 46 -1.87 -3.78 23.04
C PRO A 46 -1.12 -4.03 24.36
N LEU A 47 0.10 -4.55 24.28
CA LEU A 47 0.98 -4.64 25.44
C LEU A 47 1.36 -3.22 25.93
N ARG A 48 1.94 -3.15 27.12
CA ARG A 48 2.47 -1.88 27.66
C ARG A 48 3.52 -1.36 26.67
N SER A 49 3.29 -0.15 26.15
CA SER A 49 4.09 0.53 25.11
C SER A 49 3.81 0.15 23.65
N GLN A 50 2.76 -0.62 23.36
CA GLN A 50 2.28 -0.83 21.99
C GLN A 50 1.08 0.06 21.66
N VAL A 51 0.97 0.41 20.38
CA VAL A 51 -0.19 1.11 19.81
C VAL A 51 -0.69 0.34 18.59
N PHE A 52 -1.98 0.45 18.30
CA PHE A 52 -2.53 -0.18 17.11
C PHE A 52 -2.08 0.57 15.84
N ASP A 53 -1.75 -0.20 14.81
CA ASP A 53 -1.52 0.34 13.48
C ASP A 53 -2.82 0.89 12.88
N ALA A 54 -2.91 2.20 12.79
CA ALA A 54 -4.03 2.91 12.18
C ALA A 54 -3.75 3.30 10.72
N ASN A 55 -2.48 3.42 10.33
CA ASN A 55 -2.12 4.03 9.05
C ASN A 55 -2.28 3.06 7.89
N ARG A 56 -1.79 1.83 8.03
CA ARG A 56 -1.90 0.82 6.97
C ARG A 56 -3.35 0.53 6.57
N PRO A 57 -4.30 0.21 7.48
CA PRO A 57 -5.68 0.00 7.08
C PRO A 57 -6.33 1.24 6.47
N MET A 58 -6.00 2.44 6.98
CA MET A 58 -6.48 3.71 6.42
C MET A 58 -5.98 3.92 4.97
N LEU A 59 -4.69 3.70 4.73
CA LEU A 59 -4.05 3.92 3.43
C LEU A 59 -4.48 2.86 2.41
N LEU A 60 -4.66 1.60 2.82
CA LEU A 60 -5.24 0.55 1.97
C LEU A 60 -6.65 0.95 1.51
N ALA A 61 -7.52 1.33 2.44
CA ALA A 61 -8.88 1.78 2.11
C ALA A 61 -8.88 3.02 1.20
N ALA A 62 -7.97 3.97 1.44
CA ALA A 62 -7.85 5.17 0.61
C ALA A 62 -7.40 4.84 -0.83
N ALA A 63 -6.46 3.90 -0.99
CA ALA A 63 -5.99 3.45 -2.29
C ALA A 63 -7.08 2.71 -3.08
N GLU A 64 -7.87 1.85 -2.42
CA GLU A 64 -9.04 1.19 -3.03
C GLU A 64 -10.09 2.21 -3.49
N CYS A 65 -10.36 3.25 -2.69
CA CYS A 65 -11.33 4.29 -3.04
C CYS A 65 -10.97 5.07 -4.31
N VAL A 66 -9.68 5.17 -4.66
CA VAL A 66 -9.23 5.79 -5.91
C VAL A 66 -9.04 4.78 -7.05
N GLY A 67 -9.41 3.51 -6.82
CA GLY A 67 -9.39 2.45 -7.82
C GLY A 67 -8.04 1.76 -7.98
N ALA A 68 -7.16 1.79 -6.97
CA ALA A 68 -5.96 0.96 -6.99
C ALA A 68 -6.27 -0.50 -6.60
N GLU A 69 -5.52 -1.44 -7.14
CA GLU A 69 -5.45 -2.81 -6.62
C GLU A 69 -4.47 -2.81 -5.43
N THR A 70 -4.97 -3.14 -4.24
CA THR A 70 -4.21 -3.01 -2.99
C THR A 70 -3.59 -4.33 -2.54
N ARG A 71 -2.41 -4.23 -1.93
CA ARG A 71 -1.74 -5.34 -1.26
C ARG A 71 -1.32 -4.92 0.15
N ASP A 72 -1.69 -5.73 1.12
CA ASP A 72 -1.26 -5.55 2.50
C ASP A 72 0.18 -6.06 2.67
N GLY A 73 1.10 -5.13 2.92
CA GLY A 73 2.52 -5.42 3.20
C GLY A 73 2.82 -5.65 4.68
N GLY A 74 1.81 -5.51 5.56
CA GLY A 74 1.91 -5.80 6.99
C GLY A 74 2.73 -4.79 7.79
N LEU A 75 3.16 -5.26 8.97
CA LEU A 75 4.05 -4.53 9.88
C LEU A 75 5.50 -4.89 9.59
N VAL A 76 6.35 -3.88 9.48
CA VAL A 76 7.78 -3.98 9.23
C VAL A 76 8.53 -3.49 10.45
N ALA A 77 9.48 -4.29 10.95
CA ALA A 77 10.33 -3.88 12.07
C ALA A 77 11.23 -2.70 11.69
N ASP A 78 11.62 -1.88 12.67
CA ASP A 78 12.54 -0.75 12.46
C ASP A 78 13.99 -1.24 12.33
N SER A 79 14.28 -1.92 11.22
CA SER A 79 15.62 -2.39 10.86
C SER A 79 15.85 -2.28 9.35
N ARG A 80 17.11 -2.05 8.97
CA ARG A 80 17.52 -1.96 7.56
C ARG A 80 17.16 -3.22 6.78
N GLU A 81 17.34 -4.38 7.39
CA GLU A 81 17.05 -5.68 6.79
C GLU A 81 15.55 -5.85 6.53
N ALA A 82 14.70 -5.51 7.51
CA ALA A 82 13.26 -5.63 7.36
C ALA A 82 12.71 -4.67 6.28
N VAL A 83 13.19 -3.43 6.26
CA VAL A 83 12.81 -2.45 5.23
C VAL A 83 13.28 -2.90 3.84
N ASN A 84 14.51 -3.40 3.71
CA ASN A 84 15.01 -3.99 2.46
C ASN A 84 14.13 -5.14 1.96
N VAL A 85 13.72 -6.03 2.86
CA VAL A 85 12.83 -7.16 2.53
C VAL A 85 11.48 -6.63 2.04
N ALA A 86 10.87 -5.66 2.72
CA ALA A 86 9.60 -5.07 2.33
C ALA A 86 9.67 -4.41 0.93
N VAL A 87 10.72 -3.64 0.66
CA VAL A 87 10.96 -3.02 -0.65
C VAL A 87 11.16 -4.08 -1.73
N THR A 88 12.01 -5.08 -1.46
CA THR A 88 12.28 -6.16 -2.42
C THR A 88 11.04 -7.00 -2.70
N ASP A 89 10.21 -7.26 -1.68
CA ASP A 89 8.94 -7.97 -1.83
C ASP A 89 7.97 -7.19 -2.72
N ALA A 90 7.84 -5.88 -2.55
CA ALA A 90 7.01 -5.04 -3.42
C ALA A 90 7.47 -5.07 -4.88
N LEU A 91 8.78 -4.97 -5.12
CA LEU A 91 9.35 -5.07 -6.46
C LEU A 91 9.10 -6.45 -7.08
N LYS A 92 9.30 -7.54 -6.33
CA LYS A 92 9.07 -8.91 -6.81
C LYS A 92 7.61 -9.19 -7.10
N ASN A 93 6.71 -8.63 -6.31
CA ASN A 93 5.28 -8.74 -6.53
C ASN A 93 4.81 -7.90 -7.72
N GLY A 94 5.62 -6.98 -8.23
CA GLY A 94 5.29 -6.11 -9.37
C GLY A 94 4.32 -5.00 -8.99
N ASP A 95 4.45 -4.48 -7.77
CA ASP A 95 3.68 -3.32 -7.32
C ASP A 95 4.23 -2.06 -8.00
N ASP A 96 3.33 -1.17 -8.42
CA ASP A 96 3.71 0.13 -9.02
C ASP A 96 4.05 1.17 -7.95
N ILE A 97 3.44 1.02 -6.78
CA ILE A 97 3.54 1.93 -5.66
C ILE A 97 3.77 1.11 -4.40
N LEU A 98 4.77 1.48 -3.61
CA LEU A 98 4.95 1.03 -2.24
C LEU A 98 4.81 2.24 -1.32
N CYS A 99 3.80 2.22 -0.45
CA CYS A 99 3.60 3.20 0.60
C CYS A 99 4.12 2.63 1.93
N LEU A 100 5.21 3.20 2.43
CA LEU A 100 5.70 2.93 3.79
C LEU A 100 5.19 4.03 4.73
N SER A 101 4.56 3.63 5.84
CA SER A 101 4.04 4.55 6.85
C SER A 101 4.70 4.31 8.20
N GLY A 102 5.31 5.34 8.78
CA GLY A 102 6.18 5.17 9.96
C GLY A 102 7.66 5.15 9.57
N GLY A 103 8.55 5.21 10.55
CA GLY A 103 10.01 5.13 10.35
C GLY A 103 10.69 6.30 9.62
N VAL A 104 9.96 7.27 9.05
CA VAL A 104 10.49 8.40 8.27
C VAL A 104 10.81 9.66 9.11
N SER A 105 11.06 9.49 10.41
CA SER A 105 11.35 10.60 11.33
C SER A 105 12.85 10.94 11.36
N MET A 106 13.18 12.13 11.89
CA MET A 106 14.56 12.63 12.09
C MET A 106 15.27 11.93 13.28
N GLY A 107 15.14 10.61 13.41
CA GLY A 107 15.78 9.82 14.45
C GLY A 107 16.80 8.83 13.88
N ASP A 108 17.58 8.19 14.75
CA ASP A 108 18.62 7.21 14.40
C ASP A 108 18.09 5.93 13.70
N SER A 109 16.78 5.83 13.45
CA SER A 109 16.08 4.68 12.88
C SER A 109 15.51 4.92 11.47
N ASP A 110 15.98 5.94 10.75
CA ASP A 110 15.48 6.30 9.40
C ASP A 110 16.04 5.38 8.29
N PHE A 111 15.86 4.07 8.47
CA PHE A 111 16.36 3.03 7.55
C PHE A 111 15.70 3.08 6.18
N VAL A 112 14.52 3.72 6.07
CA VAL A 112 13.81 3.89 4.80
C VAL A 112 14.63 4.71 3.82
N LYS A 113 15.21 5.84 4.26
CA LYS A 113 16.07 6.66 3.40
C LYS A 113 17.31 5.90 2.96
N ASP A 114 17.97 5.23 3.89
CA ASP A 114 19.19 4.48 3.61
C ASP A 114 18.97 3.36 2.59
N VAL A 115 17.86 2.65 2.69
CA VAL A 115 17.50 1.57 1.76
C VAL A 115 17.15 2.12 0.38
N LEU A 116 16.37 3.20 0.31
CA LEU A 116 15.92 3.76 -0.97
C LEU A 116 17.01 4.53 -1.74
N CYS A 117 18.06 5.00 -1.05
CA CYS A 117 19.19 5.70 -1.67
C CYS A 117 20.34 4.78 -2.10
N THR A 118 20.23 3.47 -1.88
CA THR A 118 21.23 2.46 -2.30
C THR A 118 20.87 1.90 -3.67
#